data_AF-A0A6N8UZP0-F1
#
_entry.id   AF-A0A6N8UZP0-F1
#
_cell.length_a   1.000
_cell.length_b   1.000
_cell.length_c   1.000
_cell.angle_alpha   90.00
_cell.angle_beta   90.00
_cell.angle_gamma   90.00
#
_symmetry.space_group_name_H-M   'P 1'
#
loop_
_entity.id
_entity.type
_entity.pdbx_description
1 polymer ?
#
loop_
_entity_poly.entity_id
_entity_poly.type
_entity_poly.pdbx_seq_one_letter_code
_entity_poly.pdbx_strand_id
1 'polypeptide(L)'
;MTGAVRELAREVHGHGKPISAAVFPTPAIARRLVRQAWDEWPLDRVFPMLYHSFYLEDIPWIGDGVRAGAAALGSTPLNAGLYLPALDPPRLGAAITTAREAGADGVSLFEMHGLTDDHLVALRDALG
;
A
#
# COMPACT_ATOMS: atom_id res chain seq x y z
N MET A 1 11.28 5.08 15.96
CA MET A 1 10.26 5.30 14.91
C MET A 1 8.84 5.23 15.46
N THR A 2 8.39 4.10 16.02
CA THR A 2 7.01 3.94 16.57
C THR A 2 6.58 5.03 17.56
N GLY A 3 7.47 5.44 18.49
CA GLY A 3 7.15 6.51 19.45
C GLY A 3 6.79 7.84 18.77
N ALA A 4 7.57 8.26 17.79
CA ALA A 4 7.34 9.50 17.04
C ALA A 4 6.02 9.44 16.24
N VAL A 5 5.70 8.31 15.60
CA VAL A 5 4.43 8.16 14.88
C VAL A 5 3.24 8.24 15.83
N ARG A 6 3.33 7.65 17.03
CA ARG A 6 2.27 7.72 18.05
C ARG A 6 2.04 9.14 18.56
N GLU A 7 3.10 9.92 18.72
CA GLU A 7 3.01 11.32 19.12
C GLU A 7 2.34 12.17 18.03
N LEU A 8 2.77 12.01 16.78
CA LEU A 8 2.15 12.70 15.64
C LEU A 8 0.67 12.32 15.47
N ALA A 9 0.34 11.04 15.56
CA ALA A 9 -1.04 10.60 15.46
C ALA A 9 -1.92 11.20 16.57
N ARG A 10 -1.43 11.20 17.82
CA ARG A 10 -2.15 11.83 18.94
C ARG A 10 -2.43 13.31 18.68
N GLU A 11 -1.43 14.05 18.23
CA GLU A 11 -1.59 15.47 17.91
C GLU A 11 -2.61 15.65 16.78
N VAL A 12 -2.42 14.98 15.64
CA VAL A 12 -3.29 15.09 14.46
C VAL A 12 -4.75 14.72 14.78
N HIS A 13 -4.96 13.65 15.56
CA HIS A 13 -6.29 13.26 16.05
C HIS A 13 -6.88 14.29 17.02
N GLY A 14 -6.04 14.95 17.83
CA GLY A 14 -6.45 16.06 18.70
C GLY A 14 -7.03 17.26 17.92
N HIS A 15 -6.63 17.43 16.66
CA HIS A 15 -7.21 18.42 15.73
C HIS A 15 -8.37 17.85 14.89
N GLY A 16 -8.87 16.66 15.20
CA GLY A 16 -9.96 16.02 14.46
C GLY A 16 -9.60 15.65 13.02
N LYS A 17 -8.31 15.47 12.72
CA LYS A 17 -7.82 15.14 11.37
C LYS A 17 -7.39 13.66 11.29
N PRO A 18 -7.54 13.01 10.13
CA PRO A 18 -6.99 11.68 9.92
C PRO A 18 -5.49 11.75 9.64
N ILE A 19 -4.78 10.68 9.99
CA ILE A 19 -3.36 10.46 9.67
C ILE A 19 -3.20 9.13 8.94
N SER A 20 -2.33 9.12 7.93
CA SER A 20 -1.99 7.92 7.17
C SER A 20 -0.50 7.87 6.87
N ALA A 21 -0.01 6.72 6.44
CA ALA A 21 1.41 6.56 6.08
C ALA A 21 1.61 5.60 4.91
N ALA A 22 2.55 5.94 4.03
CA ALA A 22 3.20 4.98 3.15
C ALA A 22 4.25 4.20 3.94
N VAL A 23 4.20 2.87 3.87
CA VAL A 23 4.98 1.98 4.74
C VAL A 23 5.65 0.88 3.93
N PHE A 24 6.66 0.22 4.51
CA PHE A 24 7.27 -0.96 3.87
C PHE A 24 6.27 -2.12 3.77
N PRO A 25 6.38 -2.99 2.76
CA PRO A 25 5.27 -3.80 2.24
C PRO A 25 4.56 -4.69 3.26
N THR A 26 5.23 -5.66 3.86
CA THR A 26 4.62 -6.55 4.87
C THR A 26 5.13 -6.22 6.27
N PRO A 27 4.37 -6.51 7.34
CA PRO A 27 4.84 -6.27 8.71
C PRO A 27 6.18 -6.96 9.01
N ALA A 28 6.39 -8.16 8.45
CA ALA A 28 7.63 -8.91 8.59
C ALA A 28 8.82 -8.23 7.88
N ILE A 29 8.64 -7.83 6.61
CA ILE A 29 9.68 -7.15 5.83
C ILE A 29 9.99 -5.78 6.45
N ALA A 30 8.96 -5.02 6.82
CA ALA A 30 9.06 -3.69 7.38
C ALA A 30 9.81 -3.68 8.73
N ARG A 31 9.51 -4.64 9.62
CA ARG A 31 10.27 -4.81 10.88
C ARG A 31 11.71 -5.22 10.62
N ARG A 32 11.95 -6.15 9.69
CA ARG A 32 13.29 -6.67 9.39
C ARG A 32 14.21 -5.62 8.76
N LEU A 33 13.73 -4.90 7.75
CA LEU A 33 14.58 -4.02 6.94
C LEU A 33 14.71 -2.62 7.54
N VAL A 34 13.62 -2.07 8.08
CA VAL A 34 13.55 -0.64 8.46
C VAL A 34 12.99 -0.39 9.85
N ARG A 35 12.79 -1.46 10.64
CA ARG A 35 12.30 -1.38 12.03
C ARG A 35 10.94 -0.68 12.16
N GLN A 36 10.12 -0.78 11.11
CA GLN A 36 8.74 -0.29 11.10
C GLN A 36 7.81 -1.38 11.65
N ALA A 37 7.17 -1.11 12.78
CA ALA A 37 6.05 -1.91 13.30
C ALA A 37 4.74 -1.17 13.01
N TRP A 38 4.48 -0.91 11.73
CA TRP A 38 3.41 -0.02 11.28
C TRP A 38 2.01 -0.55 11.57
N ASP A 39 1.88 -1.86 11.73
CA ASP A 39 0.68 -2.56 12.18
C ASP A 39 0.32 -2.26 13.65
N GLU A 40 1.22 -1.63 14.42
CA GLU A 40 0.99 -1.19 15.80
C GLU A 40 0.80 0.33 15.93
N TRP A 41 0.77 1.05 14.80
CA TRP A 41 0.63 2.50 14.78
C TRP A 41 -0.85 2.89 14.74
N PRO A 42 -1.28 3.91 15.50
CA PRO A 42 -2.66 4.38 15.51
C PRO A 42 -2.94 5.25 14.28
N LEU A 43 -2.89 4.65 13.09
CA LEU A 43 -3.18 5.31 11.81
C LEU A 43 -4.60 5.00 11.34
N ASP A 44 -5.20 5.94 10.62
CA ASP A 44 -6.53 5.79 10.04
C ASP A 44 -6.52 5.03 8.70
N ARG A 45 -5.34 4.93 8.06
CA ARG A 45 -5.11 4.19 6.81
C ARG A 45 -3.63 3.95 6.58
N VAL A 46 -3.29 2.85 5.93
CA VAL A 46 -1.91 2.56 5.51
C VAL A 46 -1.81 2.28 4.01
N PHE A 47 -0.63 2.60 3.47
CA PHE A 47 -0.29 2.43 2.06
C PHE A 47 1.00 1.60 1.94
N PRO A 48 0.96 0.26 2.10
CA PRO A 48 2.14 -0.59 1.96
C PRO A 48 2.69 -0.52 0.54
N MET A 49 3.98 -0.20 0.43
CA MET A 49 4.73 -0.10 -0.81
C MET A 49 5.04 -1.50 -1.37
N LEU A 50 4.06 -2.12 -2.02
CA LEU A 50 4.10 -3.45 -2.63
C LEU A 50 4.80 -3.39 -4.00
N TYR A 51 6.03 -2.89 -3.99
CA TYR A 51 6.84 -2.69 -5.19
C TYR A 51 7.48 -4.01 -5.62
N HIS A 52 6.68 -4.94 -6.13
CA HIS A 52 7.09 -6.32 -6.47
C HIS A 52 8.45 -6.40 -7.19
N SER A 53 8.72 -5.51 -8.15
CA SER A 53 10.00 -5.45 -8.87
C SER A 53 11.23 -5.17 -7.99
N PHE A 54 11.09 -4.42 -6.89
CA PHE A 54 12.17 -4.12 -5.93
C PHE A 54 12.52 -5.35 -5.08
N TYR A 55 11.59 -6.31 -4.99
CA TYR A 55 11.74 -7.55 -4.24
C TYR A 55 12.02 -8.75 -5.14
N LEU A 56 12.16 -8.55 -6.46
CA LEU A 56 12.32 -9.61 -7.47
C LEU A 56 11.13 -10.59 -7.50
N GLU A 57 9.95 -10.07 -7.23
CA GLU A 57 8.69 -10.81 -7.17
C GLU A 57 7.77 -10.42 -8.33
N ASP A 58 6.71 -11.20 -8.57
CA ASP A 58 5.70 -10.92 -9.59
C ASP A 58 4.35 -10.49 -8.97
N ILE A 59 3.36 -10.13 -9.79
CA ILE A 59 2.05 -9.61 -9.37
C ILE A 59 1.38 -10.43 -8.24
N PRO A 60 1.38 -11.78 -8.22
CA PRO A 60 0.77 -12.55 -7.12
C PRO A 60 1.30 -12.18 -5.73
N TRP A 61 2.56 -11.76 -5.62
CA TRP A 61 3.17 -11.34 -4.36
C TRP A 61 2.53 -10.08 -3.78
N ILE A 62 1.97 -9.20 -4.63
CA ILE A 62 1.18 -8.05 -4.19
C ILE A 62 -0.03 -8.55 -3.38
N GLY A 63 -0.72 -9.59 -3.86
CA GLY A 63 -1.85 -10.20 -3.16
C GLY A 63 -1.43 -10.82 -1.83
N ASP A 64 -0.30 -11.52 -1.80
CA ASP A 64 0.25 -12.08 -0.56
C ASP A 64 0.56 -10.99 0.47
N GLY A 65 1.15 -9.88 0.02
CA GLY A 65 1.45 -8.72 0.86
C GLY A 65 0.20 -8.03 1.39
N VAL A 66 -0.85 -7.87 0.57
CA VAL A 66 -2.16 -7.35 1.00
C VAL A 66 -2.76 -8.25 2.08
N ARG A 67 -2.83 -9.58 1.88
CA ARG A 67 -3.41 -10.50 2.88
C ARG A 67 -2.64 -10.45 4.19
N ALA A 68 -1.31 -10.43 4.13
CA ALA A 68 -0.47 -10.32 5.32
C ALA A 68 -0.69 -9.00 6.07
N GLY A 69 -0.83 -7.89 5.35
CA GLY A 69 -1.10 -6.59 5.93
C GLY A 69 -2.50 -6.47 6.53
N ALA A 70 -3.53 -6.88 5.79
CA ALA A 70 -4.91 -6.86 6.24
C ALA A 70 -5.11 -7.71 7.51
N ALA A 71 -4.51 -8.90 7.54
CA ALA A 71 -4.54 -9.76 8.73
C ALA A 71 -3.90 -9.12 9.97
N ALA A 72 -2.88 -8.27 9.79
CA ALA A 72 -2.21 -7.58 10.89
C ALA A 72 -2.95 -6.32 11.37
N LEU A 73 -3.65 -5.63 10.47
CA LEU A 73 -4.32 -4.34 10.74
C LEU A 73 -5.72 -4.47 11.34
N GLY A 74 -6.35 -5.64 11.22
CA GLY A 74 -7.74 -5.82 11.64
C GLY A 74 -8.67 -4.93 10.81
N SER A 75 -9.21 -3.86 11.41
CA SER A 75 -10.16 -2.94 10.76
C SER A 75 -9.52 -1.71 10.14
N THR A 76 -8.21 -1.47 10.31
CA THR A 76 -7.56 -0.30 9.71
C THR A 76 -7.42 -0.49 8.20
N PRO A 77 -7.98 0.40 7.36
CA PRO A 77 -7.94 0.27 5.91
C PRO A 77 -6.54 0.23 5.31
N LEU A 78 -6.37 -0.61 4.28
CA LEU A 78 -5.13 -0.81 3.54
C LEU A 78 -5.33 -0.53 2.04
N ASN A 79 -4.52 0.38 1.49
CA ASN A 79 -4.45 0.61 0.05
C ASN A 79 -3.12 0.12 -0.51
N ALA A 80 -3.15 -0.83 -1.44
CA ALA A 80 -1.93 -1.39 -2.02
C ALA A 80 -1.14 -0.32 -2.79
N GLY A 81 0.09 -0.05 -2.36
CA GLY A 81 1.02 0.86 -3.04
C GLY A 81 1.71 0.17 -4.21
N LEU A 82 1.43 0.63 -5.42
CA LEU A 82 1.93 0.06 -6.66
C LEU A 82 2.99 0.97 -7.28
N TYR A 83 4.12 0.38 -7.65
CA TYR A 83 5.19 1.09 -8.36
C TYR A 83 4.91 1.07 -9.87
N LEU A 84 4.44 2.20 -10.39
CA LEU A 84 3.93 2.29 -11.76
C LEU A 84 5.00 2.00 -12.84
N PRO A 85 6.28 2.42 -12.71
CA PRO A 85 7.27 2.16 -13.76
C PRO A 85 7.56 0.66 -14.02
N ALA A 86 7.11 -0.24 -13.14
CA ALA A 86 7.23 -1.69 -13.33
C ALA A 86 5.92 -2.36 -13.81
N LEU A 87 4.88 -1.56 -14.09
CA LEU A 87 3.55 -2.02 -14.45
C LEU A 87 3.11 -1.32 -15.73
N ASP A 88 3.30 -1.98 -16.87
CA ASP A 88 2.62 -1.56 -18.11
C ASP A 88 1.09 -1.60 -17.94
N PRO A 89 0.28 -1.00 -18.85
CA PRO A 89 -1.16 -0.87 -18.63
C PRO A 89 -1.88 -2.22 -18.35
N PRO A 90 -1.62 -3.32 -19.09
CA PRO A 90 -2.18 -4.63 -18.76
C PRO A 90 -1.75 -5.15 -17.38
N ARG A 91 -0.47 -5.01 -17.00
CA ARG A 91 0.04 -5.44 -15.70
C ARG A 91 -0.51 -4.58 -14.57
N LEU A 92 -0.74 -3.28 -14.79
CA LEU A 92 -1.40 -2.39 -13.84
C LEU A 92 -2.82 -2.89 -13.53
N GLY A 93 -3.60 -3.22 -14.57
CA GLY A 93 -4.94 -3.79 -14.39
C GLY A 93 -4.91 -5.09 -13.58
N ALA A 94 -4.00 -6.01 -13.91
CA ALA A 94 -3.82 -7.26 -13.17
C ALA A 94 -3.39 -7.04 -11.70
N ALA A 95 -2.50 -6.09 -11.44
CA ALA A 95 -2.07 -5.73 -10.09
C ALA A 95 -3.20 -5.13 -9.25
N ILE A 96 -4.04 -4.27 -9.84
CA ILE A 96 -5.22 -3.69 -9.17
C ILE A 96 -6.21 -4.80 -8.81
N THR A 97 -6.56 -5.67 -9.76
CA THR A 97 -7.46 -6.81 -9.52
C THR A 97 -6.91 -7.72 -8.41
N THR A 98 -5.62 -8.09 -8.50
CA THR A 98 -4.97 -8.95 -7.51
C THR A 98 -5.01 -8.33 -6.11
N ALA A 99 -4.75 -7.03 -5.98
CA ALA A 99 -4.81 -6.34 -4.70
C ALA A 99 -6.23 -6.30 -4.12
N ARG A 100 -7.24 -6.03 -4.96
CA ARG A 100 -8.65 -5.97 -4.53
C ARG A 100 -9.18 -7.32 -4.11
N GLU A 101 -8.92 -8.37 -4.89
CA GLU A 101 -9.32 -9.74 -4.56
C GLU A 101 -8.64 -10.25 -3.28
N ALA A 102 -7.44 -9.75 -2.99
CA ALA A 102 -6.73 -10.03 -1.74
C ALA A 102 -7.27 -9.25 -0.52
N GLY A 103 -8.22 -8.32 -0.72
CA GLY A 103 -8.88 -7.59 0.36
C GLY A 103 -8.37 -6.16 0.60
N ALA A 104 -7.66 -5.55 -0.36
CA ALA A 104 -7.29 -4.14 -0.26
C ALA A 104 -8.52 -3.23 -0.41
N ASP A 105 -8.61 -2.18 0.41
CA ASP A 105 -9.63 -1.12 0.31
C ASP A 105 -9.45 -0.24 -0.94
N GLY A 106 -8.31 -0.36 -1.61
CA GLY A 106 -8.00 0.32 -2.85
C GLY A 106 -6.53 0.24 -3.21
N VAL A 107 -6.09 1.11 -4.09
CA VAL A 107 -4.68 1.19 -4.52
C VAL A 107 -4.15 2.62 -4.40
N SER A 108 -2.83 2.77 -4.35
CA SER A 108 -2.11 4.03 -4.50
C SER A 108 -1.00 3.84 -5.53
N LEU A 109 -0.82 4.80 -6.43
CA LEU A 109 0.18 4.71 -7.51
C LEU A 109 1.36 5.61 -7.21
N PHE A 110 2.56 5.05 -7.27
CA PHE A 110 3.83 5.78 -7.19
C PHE A 110 4.39 5.89 -8.60
N GLU A 111 4.14 7.03 -9.23
CA GLU A 111 4.16 7.16 -10.69
C GLU A 111 5.58 7.36 -11.27
N MET A 112 6.44 8.16 -10.63
CA MET A 112 7.83 8.40 -11.03
C MET A 112 8.02 8.72 -12.52
N HIS A 113 7.17 9.59 -13.07
CA HIS A 113 7.04 9.96 -14.48
C HIS A 113 6.63 8.83 -15.43
N GLY A 114 6.17 7.69 -14.92
CA GLY A 114 5.75 6.53 -15.70
C GLY A 114 4.28 6.53 -16.14
N LEU A 115 3.49 7.52 -15.71
CA LEU A 115 2.07 7.60 -16.03
C LEU A 115 1.84 8.02 -17.49
N THR A 116 0.99 7.29 -18.19
CA THR A 116 0.53 7.60 -19.56
C THR A 116 -0.99 7.54 -19.64
N ASP A 117 -1.55 8.04 -20.75
CA ASP A 117 -2.99 7.97 -21.01
C ASP A 117 -3.50 6.52 -21.02
N ASP A 118 -2.71 5.56 -21.53
CA ASP A 118 -3.08 4.14 -21.51
C ASP A 118 -3.14 3.58 -20.09
N HIS A 119 -2.28 4.04 -19.17
CA HIS A 119 -2.39 3.68 -17.76
C HIS A 119 -3.64 4.28 -17.12
N LEU A 120 -4.06 5.48 -17.52
CA LEU A 120 -5.32 6.08 -17.04
C LEU A 120 -6.54 5.29 -17.53
N VAL A 121 -6.51 4.79 -18.76
CA VAL A 121 -7.54 3.87 -19.29
C VAL A 121 -7.57 2.59 -18.47
N ALA A 122 -6.43 1.93 -18.28
CA ALA A 122 -6.33 0.70 -17.49
C ALA A 122 -6.79 0.88 -16.04
N LEU A 123 -6.46 2.02 -15.41
CA LEU A 123 -6.89 2.37 -14.06
C LEU A 123 -8.43 2.51 -13.99
N ARG A 124 -9.03 3.21 -14.95
CA ARG A 124 -10.49 3.37 -15.01
C ARG A 124 -11.19 2.03 -15.19
N ASP A 125 -10.71 1.22 -16.13
CA ASP A 125 -11.33 -0.07 -16.46
C ASP A 125 -11.22 -1.07 -15.28
N ALA A 126 -10.14 -1.02 -14.50
CA ALA A 126 -9.96 -1.88 -13.33
C ALA A 126 -10.76 -1.43 -12.08
N LEU A 127 -11.18 -0.16 -12.02
CA LEU A 127 -11.91 0.40 -10.88
C LEU A 127 -13.44 0.35 -11.06
N GLY A 128 -13.95 0.30 -12.30
CA GLY A 128 -15.38 0.25 -12.62
C GLY A 128 -16.00 1.63 -12.75
#